data_AF-A0A519VV46-F1
#
_entry.id   AF-A0A519VV46-F1
#
_cell.length_a   1.000
_cell.length_b   1.000
_cell.length_c   1.000
_cell.angle_alpha   90.00
_cell.angle_beta   90.00
_cell.angle_gamma   90.00
#
_symmetry.space_group_name_H-M   'P 1'
#
loop_
_entity.id
_entity.type
_entity.pdbx_description
1 polymer ?
#
loop_
_entity_poly.entity_id
_entity_poly.type
_entity_poly.pdbx_seq_one_letter_code
_entity_poly.pdbx_strand_id
1 'polypeptide(L)'
;MVKLSVNINKIATLRNARGLHARPDLLQAARDIERFGAEGITVHPRPDERHIRYDDVRNLKSVVTTELNVEGNPTPDFVALCREVRP
;
A
#
# COMPACT_ATOMS: atom_id res chain seq x y z
N MET A 1 -10.26 15.08 15.80
CA MET A 1 -11.12 14.98 14.60
C MET A 1 -11.02 13.57 14.07
N VAL A 2 -12.06 13.04 13.42
CA VAL A 2 -12.01 11.72 12.76
C VAL A 2 -11.08 11.79 11.55
N LYS A 3 -10.27 10.74 11.34
CA LYS A 3 -9.35 10.61 10.22
C LYS A 3 -9.81 9.49 9.28
N LEU A 4 -9.57 9.65 7.98
CA LEU A 4 -9.81 8.63 6.96
C LEU A 4 -8.49 8.08 6.43
N SER A 5 -8.27 6.78 6.61
CA SER A 5 -7.20 6.04 5.94
C SER A 5 -7.80 5.16 4.84
N VAL A 6 -7.34 5.33 3.59
CA VAL A 6 -7.95 4.69 2.42
C VAL A 6 -7.21 3.42 2.05
N ASN A 7 -7.94 2.30 2.00
CA ASN A 7 -7.37 1.03 1.57
C ASN A 7 -7.26 0.94 0.04
N ILE A 8 -6.05 0.72 -0.49
CA ILE A 8 -5.78 0.71 -1.94
C ILE A 8 -5.53 -0.68 -2.53
N ASN A 9 -5.83 -1.76 -1.78
CA ASN A 9 -5.59 -3.14 -2.22
C ASN A 9 -6.24 -3.46 -3.59
N LYS A 10 -7.44 -2.94 -3.84
CA LYS A 10 -8.19 -3.22 -5.07
C LYS A 10 -7.63 -2.52 -6.31
N ILE A 11 -6.91 -1.41 -6.12
CA ILE A 11 -6.14 -0.76 -7.20
C ILE A 11 -5.01 -1.70 -7.64
N ALA A 12 -4.28 -2.27 -6.69
CA ALA A 12 -3.24 -3.25 -6.97
C ALA A 12 -3.80 -4.55 -7.60
N THR A 13 -5.00 -5.01 -7.20
CA THR A 13 -5.69 -6.12 -7.88
C THR A 13 -5.90 -5.82 -9.37
N LEU A 14 -6.41 -4.63 -9.70
CA LEU A 14 -6.66 -4.24 -11.08
C LEU A 14 -5.36 -4.13 -11.89
N ARG A 15 -4.29 -3.56 -11.30
CA ARG A 15 -2.96 -3.52 -11.91
C ARG A 15 -2.43 -4.93 -12.18
N ASN A 16 -2.45 -5.81 -11.18
CA ASN A 16 -1.88 -7.16 -11.29
C ASN A 16 -2.56 -7.99 -12.38
N ALA A 17 -3.86 -7.77 -12.62
CA ALA A 17 -4.61 -8.41 -13.71
C ALA A 17 -4.13 -8.01 -15.13
N ARG A 18 -3.30 -6.96 -15.24
CA ARG A 18 -2.75 -6.44 -16.51
C ARG A 18 -1.21 -6.45 -16.56
N GLY A 19 -0.55 -6.89 -15.49
CA GLY A 19 0.92 -6.88 -15.33
C GLY A 19 1.44 -5.74 -14.46
N LEU A 20 2.62 -5.91 -13.89
CA LEU A 20 3.17 -5.01 -12.85
C LEU A 20 3.42 -3.57 -13.31
N HIS A 21 3.69 -3.37 -14.60
CA HIS A 21 3.91 -2.05 -15.20
C HIS A 21 2.67 -1.49 -15.90
N ALA A 22 1.52 -2.15 -15.75
CA ALA A 22 0.27 -1.72 -16.34
C ALA A 22 -0.44 -0.69 -15.45
N ARG A 23 -1.49 -0.07 -16.01
CA ARG A 23 -2.40 0.80 -15.26
C ARG A 23 -3.43 -0.05 -14.48
N PRO A 24 -3.94 0.44 -13.33
CA PRO A 24 -3.63 1.72 -12.68
C PRO A 24 -2.24 1.74 -12.01
N ASP A 25 -1.65 2.93 -11.93
CA ASP A 25 -0.41 3.15 -11.18
C ASP A 25 -0.74 3.35 -9.70
N LEU A 26 -0.22 2.45 -8.87
CA LEU A 26 -0.49 2.41 -7.44
C LEU A 26 0.07 3.63 -6.70
N LEU A 27 1.27 4.08 -7.06
CA LEU A 27 1.93 5.20 -6.39
C LEU A 27 1.25 6.52 -6.73
N GLN A 28 0.86 6.68 -8.00
CA GLN A 28 0.09 7.84 -8.40
C GLN A 28 -1.27 7.88 -7.68
N ALA A 29 -1.96 6.75 -7.56
CA ALA A 29 -3.23 6.69 -6.85
C ALA A 29 -3.08 7.06 -5.37
N ALA A 30 -2.03 6.59 -4.68
CA ALA A 30 -1.76 6.96 -3.29
C ALA A 30 -1.58 8.49 -3.13
N ARG A 31 -0.76 9.12 -3.99
CA ARG A 31 -0.56 10.58 -3.99
C ARG A 31 -1.87 11.34 -4.24
N ASP A 32 -2.68 10.88 -5.18
CA ASP A 32 -3.96 11.51 -5.50
C ASP A 32 -4.94 11.42 -4.33
N ILE A 33 -5.00 10.26 -3.67
CA ILE A 33 -5.87 10.01 -2.51
C ILE A 33 -5.49 10.93 -1.34
N GLU A 34 -4.19 11.07 -1.02
CA GLU A 34 -3.73 12.03 -0.01
C GLU A 34 -4.08 13.47 -0.40
N ARG A 35 -3.84 13.85 -1.67
CA ARG A 35 -4.20 15.19 -2.19
C ARG A 35 -5.70 15.47 -2.07
N PHE A 36 -6.54 14.45 -2.13
CA PHE A 36 -7.99 14.57 -1.98
C PHE A 36 -8.48 14.53 -0.53
N GLY A 37 -7.56 14.52 0.44
CA GLY A 37 -7.86 14.72 1.85
C GLY A 37 -7.84 13.46 2.71
N ALA A 38 -7.37 12.32 2.19
CA ALA A 38 -7.08 11.18 3.05
C ALA A 38 -5.92 11.51 4.00
N GLU A 39 -6.04 11.07 5.25
CA GLU A 39 -5.01 11.22 6.29
C GLU A 39 -4.22 9.93 6.50
N GLY A 40 -4.42 8.95 5.63
CA GLY A 40 -3.64 7.72 5.61
C GLY A 40 -3.90 6.88 4.36
N ILE A 41 -2.95 6.00 4.08
CA ILE A 41 -3.04 4.96 3.07
C ILE A 41 -2.92 3.61 3.77
N THR A 42 -3.91 2.74 3.56
CA THR A 42 -3.91 1.38 4.11
C THR A 42 -3.59 0.36 3.01
N VAL A 43 -2.69 -0.57 3.31
CA VAL A 43 -2.32 -1.68 2.42
C VAL A 43 -2.21 -2.98 3.18
N HIS A 44 -2.47 -4.10 2.49
CA HIS A 44 -2.33 -5.44 3.04
C HIS A 44 -1.45 -6.30 2.11
N PRO A 45 -0.11 -6.27 2.27
CA PRO A 45 0.77 -7.18 1.54
C PRO A 45 0.49 -8.63 1.93
N ARG A 46 0.24 -9.50 0.94
CA ARG A 46 0.01 -10.94 1.18
C ARG A 46 1.18 -11.77 0.67
N PRO A 47 1.53 -12.90 1.31
CA PRO A 47 2.57 -13.81 0.82
C PRO A 47 2.27 -14.39 -0.58
N ASP A 48 1.00 -14.53 -0.94
CA ASP A 48 0.56 -14.97 -2.27
C ASP A 48 0.53 -13.83 -3.30
N GLU A 49 0.92 -12.62 -2.92
CA GLU A 49 0.99 -11.42 -3.77
C GLU A 49 -0.28 -11.13 -4.57
N ARG A 50 -1.44 -11.54 -4.05
CA ARG A 50 -2.73 -11.45 -4.77
C ARG A 50 -3.12 -10.02 -5.12
N HIS A 51 -2.71 -9.04 -4.33
CA HIS A 51 -2.95 -7.61 -4.55
C HIS A 51 -1.69 -6.78 -4.31
N ILE A 52 -1.49 -6.34 -3.07
CA ILE A 52 -0.29 -5.61 -2.65
C ILE A 52 0.85 -6.61 -2.52
N ARG A 53 1.98 -6.27 -3.13
CA ARG A 53 3.25 -6.98 -3.00
C ARG A 53 4.12 -6.32 -1.95
N TYR A 54 5.17 -7.00 -1.50
CA TYR A 54 6.06 -6.42 -0.47
C TYR A 54 6.80 -5.20 -1.02
N ASP A 55 7.17 -5.22 -2.30
CA ASP A 55 7.79 -4.07 -2.96
C ASP A 55 6.83 -2.89 -3.14
N ASP A 56 5.52 -3.13 -3.23
CA ASP A 56 4.56 -2.02 -3.22
C ASP A 56 4.63 -1.25 -1.91
N VAL A 57 4.78 -1.94 -0.78
CA VAL A 57 4.89 -1.31 0.55
C VAL A 57 6.17 -0.48 0.66
N ARG A 58 7.30 -1.01 0.18
CA ARG A 58 8.58 -0.28 0.12
C ARG A 58 8.48 0.98 -0.73
N ASN A 59 7.88 0.86 -1.91
CA ASN A 59 7.70 1.97 -2.83
C ASN A 59 6.72 3.02 -2.25
N LEU A 60 5.63 2.58 -1.62
CA LEU A 60 4.66 3.46 -0.99
C LEU A 60 5.29 4.28 0.14
N LYS A 61 6.20 3.71 0.93
CA LYS A 61 6.91 4.46 1.99
C LYS A 61 7.65 5.69 1.47
N SER A 62 8.09 5.66 0.20
CA SER A 62 8.79 6.79 -0.41
C SER A 62 7.88 7.92 -0.89
N VAL A 63 6.56 7.68 -1.01
CA VAL A 63 5.61 8.65 -1.59
C VAL A 63 4.46 9.04 -0.67
N VAL A 64 4.08 8.17 0.28
CA VAL A 64 3.03 8.45 1.27
C VAL A 64 3.58 9.41 2.31
N THR A 65 2.90 10.54 2.49
CA THR A 65 3.32 11.62 3.39
C THR A 65 2.48 11.72 4.66
N THR A 66 1.34 11.01 4.69
CA THR A 66 0.46 10.82 5.83
C THR A 66 0.74 9.45 6.49
N GLU A 67 -0.22 8.89 7.23
CA GLU A 67 -0.07 7.56 7.82
C GLU A 67 0.05 6.48 6.73
N LEU A 68 1.08 5.63 6.81
CA LEU A 68 1.13 4.39 6.04
C LEU A 68 0.68 3.25 6.97
N ASN A 69 -0.56 2.82 6.87
CA ASN A 69 -1.08 1.70 7.67
C ASN A 69 -0.86 0.37 6.92
N VAL A 70 -0.09 -0.54 7.50
CA VAL A 70 0.26 -1.83 6.88
C VAL A 70 -0.39 -2.98 7.65
N GLU A 71 -1.40 -3.59 7.05
CA GLU A 71 -2.13 -4.74 7.58
C GLU A 71 -1.47 -6.06 7.15
N GLY A 72 -1.49 -7.07 8.01
CA GLY A 72 -1.00 -8.39 7.64
C GLY A 72 -1.04 -9.40 8.76
N ASN A 73 -0.80 -10.66 8.39
CA ASN A 73 -0.58 -11.73 9.36
C ASN A 73 0.82 -11.59 9.97
N PRO A 74 1.02 -11.92 11.26
CA PRO A 74 2.30 -11.78 11.95
C PRO A 74 3.31 -12.88 11.55
N THR A 75 3.57 -13.04 10.25
CA THR A 75 4.60 -13.94 9.73
C THR A 75 6.00 -13.30 9.88
N PRO A 76 7.08 -14.11 9.91
CA PRO A 76 8.44 -13.57 9.98
C PRO A 76 8.74 -12.54 8.88
N ASP A 77 8.33 -12.82 7.63
CA ASP A 77 8.58 -11.93 6.50
C ASP A 77 7.79 -10.62 6.61
N PHE A 78 6.54 -10.68 7.08
CA PHE A 78 5.74 -9.48 7.32
C PHE A 78 6.32 -8.62 8.44
N VAL A 79 6.72 -9.24 9.56
CA VAL A 79 7.35 -8.51 10.67
C VAL A 79 8.68 -7.89 10.24
N ALA A 80 9.46 -8.59 9.41
CA ALA A 80 10.68 -8.04 8.82
C ALA A 80 10.38 -6.81 7.93
N LEU A 81 9.37 -6.90 7.06
CA LEU A 81 8.91 -5.77 6.24
C LEU A 81 8.50 -4.57 7.08
N CYS A 82 7.72 -4.77 8.15
CA CYS A 82 7.31 -3.68 9.04
C CYS A 82 8.52 -3.03 9.76
N ARG A 83 9.52 -3.82 10.18
CA ARG A 83 10.76 -3.29 10.79
C ARG A 83 11.61 -2.49 9.82
N GLU A 84 11.64 -2.92 8.57
CA GLU A 84 12.33 -2.24 7.47
C GLU A 84 11.64 -0.92 7.12
N VAL A 85 10.35 -0.97 6.83
CA VAL A 85 9.58 0.16 6.30
C VAL A 85 9.25 1.19 7.39
N ARG A 86 9.15 0.75 8.66
CA ARG A 86 8.67 1.57 9.78
C ARG A 86 7.41 2.35 9.38
N PRO A 87 6.35 1.63 8.99
CA PRO A 87 5.14 2.21 8.44
C PRO A 87 4.64 3.39 9.28
#